data_AF-A0A7J6U2N1-F1
#
_entry.id   AF-A0A7J6U2N1-F1
#
_cell.length_a   1.000
_cell.length_b   1.000
_cell.length_c   1.000
_cell.angle_alpha   90.00
_cell.angle_beta   90.00
_cell.angle_gamma   90.00
#
_symmetry.space_group_name_H-M   'P 1'
#
loop_
_entity.id
_entity.type
_entity.pdbx_description
1 polymer ?
#
loop_
_entity_poly.entity_id
_entity_poly.type
_entity_poly.pdbx_seq_one_letter_code
_entity_poly.pdbx_strand_id
1 'polypeptide(L)'
;MERCSIEQVLGSILGALKAIVNVIGMTKMAPPIKDLLPRLTPILKNRHEKVEENCIDLVGRIADRGADLAPPREWNRICFDLLELLKAQKKGIRRAAVNTFGYIAKAIGPHDVIATLLNNLKVQERQLRVC
;
A
#
# COMPACT_ATOMS: atom_id res chain seq x y z
N MET A 1 -7.24 2.70 32.95
CA MET A 1 -7.43 3.82 32.01
C MET A 1 -6.49 3.58 30.85
N GLU A 2 -7.01 2.92 29.81
CA GLU A 2 -6.23 2.39 28.69
C GLU A 2 -5.53 3.52 27.94
N ARG A 3 -4.20 3.45 27.83
CA ARG A 3 -3.46 4.25 26.85
C ARG A 3 -3.84 3.69 25.48
N CYS A 4 -4.83 4.29 24.83
CA CYS A 4 -5.02 4.06 23.40
C CYS A 4 -3.74 4.53 22.72
N SER A 5 -2.87 3.59 22.36
CA SER A 5 -1.60 3.90 21.70
C SER A 5 -1.93 4.72 20.45
N ILE A 6 -1.22 5.83 20.23
CA ILE A 6 -1.46 6.77 19.11
C ILE A 6 -1.59 6.03 17.75
N GLU A 7 -0.88 4.91 17.61
CA GLU A 7 -0.92 4.00 16.46
C GLU A 7 -2.28 3.33 16.25
N GLN A 8 -3.01 2.99 17.31
CA GLN A 8 -4.37 2.45 17.20
C GLN A 8 -5.36 3.48 16.65
N VAL A 9 -5.21 4.74 17.08
CA VAL A 9 -6.01 5.88 16.60
C VAL A 9 -5.70 6.14 15.12
N LEU A 10 -4.41 6.20 14.76
CA LEU A 10 -3.98 6.38 13.38
C LEU A 10 -4.54 5.28 12.47
N GLY A 11 -4.48 4.01 12.90
CA GLY A 11 -5.05 2.90 12.14
C GLY A 11 -6.57 3.04 11.93
N SER A 12 -7.31 3.52 12.94
CA SER A 12 -8.74 3.79 12.79
C SER A 12 -9.01 4.95 11.82
N ILE A 13 -8.21 6.01 11.85
CA ILE A 13 -8.33 7.15 10.93
C ILE A 13 -8.10 6.70 9.48
N LEU A 14 -7.08 5.87 9.24
CA LEU A 14 -6.82 5.30 7.92
C LEU A 14 -7.97 4.41 7.43
N GLY A 15 -8.54 3.61 8.34
CA GLY A 15 -9.74 2.81 8.04
C GLY A 15 -10.95 3.66 7.66
N ALA A 16 -11.18 4.77 8.37
CA ALA A 16 -12.24 5.72 8.04
C ALA A 16 -11.99 6.39 6.68
N LEU A 17 -10.75 6.82 6.42
CA LEU A 17 -10.37 7.43 5.14
C LEU A 17 -10.60 6.48 3.97
N LYS A 18 -10.24 5.19 4.11
CA LYS A 18 -10.55 4.13 3.14
C LYS A 18 -12.05 4.01 2.88
N ALA A 19 -12.88 4.03 3.93
CA ALA A 19 -14.33 3.94 3.77
C ALA A 19 -14.90 5.14 2.99
N ILE A 20 -14.43 6.35 3.31
CA ILE A 20 -14.80 7.58 2.60
C ILE A 20 -14.43 7.51 1.12
N VAL A 21 -13.18 7.12 0.83
CA VAL A 21 -12.68 6.95 -0.54
C VAL A 21 -13.51 5.97 -1.35
N ASN A 22 -13.97 4.88 -0.73
CA ASN A 22 -14.80 3.88 -1.41
C ASN A 22 -16.18 4.40 -1.82
N VAL A 23 -16.71 5.41 -1.13
CA VAL A 23 -18.06 5.97 -1.35
C VAL A 23 -18.03 7.23 -2.22
N ILE A 24 -17.15 8.19 -1.92
CA ILE A 24 -17.10 9.49 -2.63
C ILE A 24 -16.52 9.33 -4.05
N GLY A 25 -15.61 8.37 -4.24
CA GLY A 25 -14.84 8.22 -5.46
C GLY A 25 -13.62 9.15 -5.52
N MET A 26 -12.67 8.83 -6.41
CA MET A 26 -11.33 9.41 -6.40
C MET A 26 -11.26 10.86 -6.91
N THR A 27 -12.22 11.28 -7.74
CA THR A 27 -12.23 12.59 -8.40
C THR A 27 -12.77 13.73 -7.54
N LYS A 28 -13.54 13.41 -6.50
CA LYS A 28 -14.15 14.38 -5.57
C LYS A 28 -13.47 14.42 -4.20
N MET A 29 -12.32 13.76 -4.07
CA MET A 29 -11.55 13.70 -2.84
C MET A 29 -10.89 15.05 -2.51
N ALA A 30 -11.02 15.47 -1.26
CA ALA A 30 -10.29 16.59 -0.67
C ALA A 30 -9.57 16.08 0.59
N PRO A 31 -8.22 16.03 0.63
CA PRO A 31 -7.27 16.41 -0.41
C PRO A 31 -7.27 15.45 -1.63
N PRO A 32 -6.84 15.90 -2.82
CA PRO A 32 -6.78 15.07 -4.01
C PRO A 32 -5.72 13.96 -3.88
N ILE A 33 -5.89 12.88 -4.64
CA ILE A 33 -5.05 11.67 -4.55
C ILE A 33 -3.56 11.96 -4.72
N LYS A 34 -3.18 12.81 -5.68
CA LYS A 34 -1.78 13.23 -5.91
C LYS A 34 -1.08 13.82 -4.68
N ASP A 35 -1.83 14.44 -3.77
CA ASP A 35 -1.27 15.06 -2.55
C ASP A 35 -1.35 14.09 -1.36
N LEU A 36 -2.30 13.16 -1.40
CA LEU A 36 -2.51 12.16 -0.36
C LEU A 36 -1.49 11.02 -0.45
N LEU A 37 -1.22 10.51 -1.66
CA LEU A 37 -0.37 9.33 -1.87
C LEU A 37 1.06 9.52 -1.31
N PRO A 38 1.75 10.66 -1.53
CA PRO A 38 3.07 10.90 -0.95
C PRO A 38 3.07 10.95 0.57
N ARG A 39 1.94 11.33 1.20
CA ARG A 39 1.78 11.35 2.66
C ARG A 39 1.56 9.96 3.23
N LEU A 40 1.01 9.02 2.46
CA LEU A 40 0.81 7.63 2.85
C LEU A 40 2.09 6.80 2.74
N THR A 41 2.99 7.13 1.80
CA THR A 41 4.26 6.42 1.61
C THR A 41 5.10 6.24 2.89
N PRO A 42 5.39 7.28 3.71
CA PRO A 42 6.12 7.06 4.96
C PRO A 42 5.33 6.25 6.00
N ILE A 43 4.00 6.24 5.93
CA ILE A 43 3.12 5.50 6.85
C ILE A 43 3.15 3.99 6.56
N LEU A 44 3.43 3.58 5.31
CA LEU A 44 3.62 2.17 4.95
C LEU A 44 4.77 1.52 5.73
N LYS A 45 5.76 2.30 6.20
CA LYS A 45 6.91 1.80 6.98
C LYS A 45 6.64 1.71 8.48
N ASN A 46 5.41 1.98 8.91
CA ASN A 46 5.03 1.87 10.31
C ASN A 46 4.99 0.40 10.74
N ARG A 47 5.54 0.08 11.93
CA ARG A 47 5.63 -1.28 12.45
C ARG A 47 4.35 -1.79 13.11
N HIS A 48 3.36 -0.91 13.32
CA HIS A 48 2.11 -1.28 13.97
C HIS A 48 1.15 -1.92 12.96
N GLU A 49 0.85 -3.21 13.17
CA GLU A 49 0.13 -4.04 12.21
C GLU A 49 -1.20 -3.42 11.72
N LYS A 50 -1.96 -2.77 12.62
CA LYS A 50 -3.23 -2.13 12.26
C LYS A 50 -3.03 -0.94 11.32
N VAL A 51 -1.96 -0.16 11.51
CA VAL A 51 -1.66 1.00 10.68
C VAL A 51 -1.21 0.51 9.31
N GLU A 52 -0.29 -0.45 9.30
CA GLU A 52 0.28 -1.07 8.11
C GLU A 52 -0.82 -1.67 7.23
N GLU A 53 -1.69 -2.52 7.78
CA GLU A 53 -2.78 -3.18 7.06
C GLU A 53 -3.78 -2.17 6.46
N ASN A 54 -4.22 -1.16 7.25
CA ASN A 54 -5.14 -0.16 6.75
C ASN A 54 -4.49 0.77 5.71
N CYS A 55 -3.20 1.08 5.84
CA CYS A 55 -2.47 1.89 4.88
C CYS A 55 -2.32 1.17 3.54
N ILE A 56 -1.91 -0.10 3.56
CA ILE A 56 -1.77 -0.92 2.36
C ILE A 56 -3.11 -1.07 1.63
N ASP A 57 -4.18 -1.33 2.38
CA ASP A 57 -5.53 -1.43 1.84
C ASP A 57 -5.98 -0.13 1.18
N LEU A 58 -5.72 1.02 1.81
CA LEU A 58 -6.06 2.33 1.26
C LEU A 58 -5.29 2.58 -0.05
N VAL A 59 -3.98 2.34 -0.06
CA VAL A 59 -3.16 2.46 -1.27
C VAL A 59 -3.65 1.52 -2.38
N GLY A 60 -4.02 0.29 -2.04
CA GLY A 60 -4.61 -0.66 -2.99
C GLY A 60 -5.91 -0.17 -3.60
N ARG A 61 -6.78 0.48 -2.82
CA ARG A 61 -8.00 1.09 -3.36
C ARG A 61 -7.72 2.26 -4.30
N ILE A 62 -6.70 3.06 -3.98
CA ILE A 62 -6.26 4.15 -4.86
C ILE A 62 -5.71 3.58 -6.17
N ALA A 63 -4.87 2.54 -6.12
CA ALA A 63 -4.33 1.89 -7.30
C ALA A 63 -5.42 1.28 -8.20
N ASP A 64 -6.46 0.68 -7.61
CA ASP A 64 -7.56 0.05 -8.35
C ASP A 64 -8.47 1.05 -9.08
N ARG A 65 -8.72 2.23 -8.48
CA ARG A 65 -9.76 3.18 -8.96
C ARG A 65 -9.26 4.55 -9.41
N GLY A 66 -8.01 4.90 -9.14
CA GLY A 66 -7.46 6.23 -9.38
C GLY A 66 -5.96 6.22 -9.65
N ALA A 67 -5.47 5.14 -10.28
CA ALA A 67 -4.07 4.98 -10.62
C ALA A 67 -3.52 6.10 -11.52
N ASP A 68 -4.37 6.63 -12.41
CA ASP A 68 -4.12 7.73 -13.33
C ASP A 68 -3.98 9.10 -12.64
N LEU A 69 -4.43 9.20 -11.39
CA LEU A 69 -4.36 10.44 -10.61
C LEU A 69 -3.02 10.64 -9.89
N ALA A 70 -2.14 9.64 -9.92
CA ALA A 70 -0.80 9.70 -9.35
C ALA A 70 0.26 9.44 -10.42
N PRO A 71 1.43 10.11 -10.34
CA PRO A 71 2.48 9.92 -11.33
C PRO A 71 3.07 8.50 -11.26
N PRO A 72 3.41 7.85 -12.40
CA PRO A 72 3.95 6.49 -12.43
C PRO A 72 5.16 6.24 -11.49
N ARG A 73 5.99 7.26 -11.27
CA ARG A 73 7.16 7.19 -10.39
C ARG A 73 6.81 6.92 -8.93
N GLU A 74 5.66 7.39 -8.44
CA GLU A 74 5.25 7.16 -7.05
C GLU A 74 4.87 5.70 -6.81
N TRP A 75 4.17 5.11 -7.77
CA TRP A 75 3.81 3.71 -7.69
C TRP A 75 5.02 2.78 -7.72
N ASN A 76 6.08 3.12 -8.46
CA ASN A 76 7.33 2.36 -8.40
C ASN A 76 7.96 2.38 -7.00
N ARG A 77 7.93 3.52 -6.29
CA ARG A 77 8.41 3.60 -4.90
C ARG A 77 7.57 2.74 -3.97
N ILE A 78 6.24 2.82 -4.12
CA ILE A 78 5.30 2.01 -3.34
C ILE A 78 5.53 0.51 -3.61
N CYS A 79 5.79 0.10 -4.86
CA CYS A 79 6.15 -1.28 -5.18
C CYS A 79 7.40 -1.74 -4.41
N PHE A 80 8.44 -0.91 -4.26
CA PHE A 80 9.58 -1.30 -3.43
C PHE A 80 9.23 -1.44 -1.95
N ASP A 81 8.45 -0.52 -1.41
CA ASP A 81 8.02 -0.60 -0.02
C ASP A 81 7.13 -1.84 0.22
N LEU A 82 6.20 -2.15 -0.70
CA LEU A 82 5.33 -3.33 -0.62
C LEU A 82 6.11 -4.65 -0.66
N LEU A 83 7.26 -4.72 -1.36
CA LEU A 83 8.11 -5.92 -1.39
C LEU A 83 8.65 -6.24 0.00
N GLU A 84 9.03 -5.22 0.77
CA GLU A 84 9.47 -5.41 2.15
C GLU A 84 8.32 -5.93 3.04
N LEU A 85 7.09 -5.46 2.80
CA LEU A 85 5.88 -5.87 3.52
C LEU A 85 5.47 -7.32 3.24
N LEU A 86 5.95 -7.93 2.14
CA LEU A 86 5.78 -9.37 1.90
C LEU A 86 6.46 -10.24 2.98
N LYS A 87 7.46 -9.69 3.69
CA LYS A 87 8.13 -10.36 4.82
C LYS A 87 7.40 -10.23 6.16
N ALA A 88 6.30 -9.47 6.22
CA ALA A 88 5.57 -9.24 7.46
C ALA A 88 5.11 -10.57 8.08
N GLN A 89 5.14 -10.70 9.41
CA GLN A 89 4.76 -11.94 10.12
C GLN A 89 3.26 -12.24 10.00
N LYS A 90 2.43 -11.19 9.94
CA LYS A 90 0.97 -11.31 9.85
C LYS A 90 0.51 -11.61 8.43
N LYS A 91 -0.29 -12.68 8.28
CA LYS A 91 -0.88 -13.10 6.99
C LYS A 91 -1.75 -12.01 6.34
N GLY A 92 -2.48 -11.22 7.14
CA GLY A 92 -3.35 -10.14 6.64
C GLY A 92 -2.57 -9.09 5.86
N ILE A 93 -1.43 -8.66 6.40
CA ILE A 93 -0.54 -7.67 5.79
C ILE A 93 0.04 -8.21 4.48
N ARG A 94 0.57 -9.45 4.49
CA ARG A 94 1.09 -10.08 3.27
C ARG A 94 0.03 -10.18 2.18
N ARG A 95 -1.21 -10.56 2.53
CA ARG A 95 -2.32 -10.64 1.56
C ARG A 95 -2.69 -9.28 1.00
N ALA A 96 -2.77 -8.26 1.86
CA ALA A 96 -3.04 -6.88 1.44
C ALA A 96 -1.95 -6.38 0.47
N ALA A 97 -0.67 -6.63 0.79
CA ALA A 97 0.45 -6.24 -0.06
C ALA A 97 0.39 -6.90 -1.44
N VAL A 98 0.14 -8.22 -1.50
CA VAL A 98 -0.02 -8.95 -2.78
C VAL A 98 -1.19 -8.42 -3.61
N ASN A 99 -2.34 -8.14 -2.99
CA ASN A 99 -3.48 -7.56 -3.71
C ASN A 99 -3.14 -6.18 -4.28
N THR A 100 -2.52 -5.31 -3.47
CA THR A 100 -2.11 -3.97 -3.88
C THR A 100 -1.09 -4.02 -5.01
N PHE A 101 -0.13 -4.95 -4.98
CA PHE A 101 0.76 -5.20 -6.11
C PHE A 101 0.01 -5.50 -7.41
N GLY A 102 -0.99 -6.37 -7.34
CA GLY A 102 -1.82 -6.71 -8.50
C GLY A 102 -2.51 -5.49 -9.10
N TYR A 103 -3.06 -4.61 -8.25
CA TYR A 103 -3.69 -3.37 -8.71
C TYR A 103 -2.68 -2.41 -9.35
N ILE A 104 -1.49 -2.25 -8.75
CA ILE A 104 -0.44 -1.38 -9.30
C ILE A 104 0.11 -1.94 -10.62
N ALA A 105 0.32 -3.25 -10.72
CA ALA A 105 0.77 -3.90 -11.95
C ALA A 105 -0.25 -3.75 -13.09
N LYS A 106 -1.54 -3.83 -12.77
CA LYS A 106 -2.63 -3.55 -13.73
C LYS A 106 -2.61 -2.10 -14.20
N ALA A 107 -2.25 -1.17 -13.31
CA ALA A 107 -2.28 0.26 -13.58
C ALA A 107 -1.13 0.78 -14.46
N ILE A 108 0.11 0.37 -14.19
CA ILE A 108 1.31 0.94 -14.85
C ILE A 108 1.81 0.05 -15.98
N GLY A 109 1.41 -1.22 -15.95
CA GLY A 109 1.90 -2.23 -16.86
C GLY A 109 2.95 -3.13 -16.19
N PRO A 110 3.00 -4.40 -16.58
CA PRO A 110 3.80 -5.40 -15.89
C PRO A 110 5.31 -5.18 -16.07
N HIS A 111 5.77 -4.55 -17.16
CA HIS A 111 7.20 -4.38 -17.44
C HIS A 111 7.95 -3.57 -16.36
N ASP A 112 7.35 -2.49 -15.86
CA ASP A 112 7.96 -1.66 -14.81
C ASP A 112 7.98 -2.35 -13.43
N VAL A 113 7.04 -3.26 -13.20
CA VAL A 113 6.94 -4.05 -11.96
C VAL A 113 7.84 -5.30 -12.01
N ILE A 114 8.00 -5.91 -13.19
CA ILE A 114 8.82 -7.12 -13.40
C ILE A 114 10.29 -6.85 -13.09
N ALA A 115 10.86 -5.70 -13.45
CA ALA A 115 12.25 -5.37 -13.09
C ALA A 115 12.46 -5.35 -11.57
N THR A 116 11.47 -4.85 -10.83
CA THR A 116 11.47 -4.76 -9.37
C THR A 116 11.32 -6.15 -8.73
N LEU A 117 10.48 -7.03 -9.29
CA LEU A 117 10.32 -8.42 -8.86
C LEU A 117 11.55 -9.29 -9.19
N LEU A 118 12.12 -9.17 -10.39
CA LEU A 118 13.31 -9.92 -10.83
C LEU A 118 14.54 -9.62 -9.96
N ASN A 119 14.68 -8.38 -9.49
CA ASN A 119 15.72 -8.01 -8.53
C ASN A 119 15.52 -8.68 -7.16
N ASN A 120 14.28 -9.01 -6.75
CA ASN A 120 13.99 -9.70 -5.50
C ASN A 120 14.20 -11.20 -5.55
N LEU A 121 14.16 -11.83 -6.73
CA LEU A 121 14.47 -13.25 -6.89
C LEU A 121 15.94 -13.60 -6.63
N LYS A 122 16.84 -12.59 -6.62
CA LYS A 122 18.24 -12.75 -6.19
C LYS A 122 18.40 -12.85 -4.68
N VAL A 123 17.35 -12.58 -3.90
CA VAL A 123 17.41 -12.63 -2.44
C VAL A 123 17.31 -14.09 -1.96
N GLN A 124 18.27 -14.52 -1.13
CA GLN A 124 18.39 -15.90 -0.63
C GLN A 124 17.23 -16.36 0.27
N GLU A 125 16.31 -15.50 0.70
CA GLU A 125 15.21 -15.87 1.59
C GLU A 125 14.13 -16.67 0.86
N ARG A 126 13.88 -17.91 1.31
CA ARG A 126 12.91 -18.84 0.70
C ARG A 126 11.48 -18.27 0.68
N GLN A 127 11.10 -17.46 1.67
CA GLN A 127 9.79 -16.79 1.72
C GLN A 127 9.58 -15.77 0.59
N LEU A 128 10.65 -15.17 0.06
CA LEU A 128 10.56 -14.20 -1.05
C LEU A 128 10.58 -14.87 -2.43
N ARG A 129 11.03 -16.13 -2.49
CA ARG A 129 11.05 -16.93 -3.73
C ARG A 129 9.74 -17.68 -3.97
N VAL A 130 8.98 -17.90 -2.92
CA VAL A 130 7.65 -18.53 -2.98
C VAL A 130 6.61 -17.42 -2.86
N CYS A 131 6.46 -16.69 -3.97
CA CYS A 131 5.16 -16.11 -4.33
C CYS A 131 4.13 -17.24 -4.50
#